data_AF-A0A967BJA7-F1
#
_entry.id   AF-A0A967BJA7-F1
#
_cell.length_a   1.000
_cell.length_b   1.000
_cell.length_c   1.000
_cell.angle_alpha   90.00
_cell.angle_beta   90.00
_cell.angle_gamma   90.00
#
_symmetry.space_group_name_H-M   'P 1'
#
loop_
_entity.id
_entity.type
_entity.pdbx_description
1 polymer ?
#
loop_
_entity_poly.entity_id
_entity_poly.type
_entity_poly.pdbx_seq_one_letter_code
_entity_poly.pdbx_strand_id
1 'polypeptide(L)'
;MWASFKTKSTFKKYSKVRTMNGMNGAQAAKAMLERAGINDVEIKKVPGRLSDHYNPINKTLALSEPVYGVPSIAAVGVACHEAGHAIQHARAYKPMWIRSILVKPAGLGSMLGFYGMMFGLMLSSTQLFMIGVILFCGLLAFQLVTLPVEFDASNRAKKLAVEYGIVSAQERQGMDKVLNAAAMTYVAAAAASIMQLLYFLMRAGLLGGRRS
;
A
#
# COMPACT_ATOMS: atom_id res chain seq x y z
N MET A 1 -2.08 -11.49 -10.07
CA MET A 1 -3.29 -12.26 -9.65
C MET A 1 -3.11 -13.04 -8.35
N TRP A 2 -2.02 -13.82 -8.19
CA TRP A 2 -1.78 -14.58 -6.95
C TRP A 2 -1.68 -13.73 -5.67
N ALA A 3 -0.96 -12.60 -5.70
CA ALA A 3 -0.81 -11.72 -4.52
C ALA A 3 -2.17 -11.20 -4.03
N SER A 4 -2.99 -10.65 -4.91
CA SER A 4 -4.34 -10.18 -4.59
C SER A 4 -5.25 -11.29 -4.07
N PHE A 5 -5.15 -12.51 -4.63
CA PHE A 5 -5.86 -13.68 -4.11
C PHE A 5 -5.41 -14.04 -2.69
N LYS A 6 -4.10 -14.06 -2.44
CA LYS A 6 -3.53 -14.33 -1.13
C LYS A 6 -3.97 -13.29 -0.09
N THR A 7 -3.99 -12.00 -0.43
CA THR A 7 -4.50 -10.94 0.44
C THR A 7 -5.97 -11.17 0.78
N LYS A 8 -6.83 -11.38 -0.24
CA LYS A 8 -8.26 -11.61 -0.04
C LYS A 8 -8.54 -12.86 0.78
N SER A 9 -7.84 -13.96 0.51
CA SER A 9 -7.97 -15.23 1.23
C SER A 9 -7.53 -15.11 2.68
N THR A 10 -6.38 -14.47 2.92
CA THR A 10 -5.84 -14.25 4.28
C THR A 10 -6.75 -13.32 5.08
N PHE A 11 -7.20 -12.22 4.48
CA PHE A 11 -8.17 -11.32 5.09
C PHE A 11 -9.45 -12.08 5.46
N LYS A 12 -10.06 -12.82 4.52
CA LYS A 12 -11.27 -13.63 4.78
C LYS A 12 -11.09 -14.64 5.92
N LYS A 13 -9.92 -15.27 6.03
CA LYS A 13 -9.60 -16.21 7.11
C LYS A 13 -9.53 -15.48 8.45
N TYR A 14 -8.76 -14.40 8.54
CA TYR A 14 -8.51 -13.67 9.78
C TYR A 14 -9.61 -12.69 10.19
N SER A 15 -10.55 -12.36 9.30
CA SER A 15 -11.80 -11.67 9.67
C SER A 15 -12.73 -12.54 10.51
N LYS A 16 -12.56 -13.87 10.49
CA LYS A 16 -13.34 -14.81 11.33
C LYS A 16 -12.69 -15.08 12.68
N VAL A 17 -11.42 -14.72 12.86
CA VAL A 17 -10.70 -14.89 14.11
C VAL A 17 -10.93 -13.64 14.94
N ARG A 18 -11.68 -13.78 16.05
CA ARG A 18 -11.97 -12.66 16.94
C ARG A 18 -10.76 -12.25 17.76
N THR A 19 -10.71 -10.97 18.14
CA THR A 19 -9.75 -10.45 19.10
C THR A 19 -10.11 -10.94 20.51
N MET A 20 -9.10 -11.30 21.31
CA MET A 20 -9.28 -11.84 22.66
C MET A 20 -9.86 -10.82 23.63
N ASN A 21 -9.47 -9.55 23.49
CA ASN A 21 -9.95 -8.44 24.31
C ASN A 21 -11.23 -7.79 23.76
N GLY A 22 -11.79 -8.30 22.65
CA GLY A 22 -12.98 -7.75 22.01
C GLY A 22 -12.81 -6.39 21.32
N MET A 23 -11.59 -5.84 21.22
CA MET A 23 -11.37 -4.57 20.53
C MET A 23 -11.72 -4.68 19.04
N ASN A 24 -12.47 -3.70 18.54
CA ASN A 24 -12.72 -3.50 17.10
C ASN A 24 -11.66 -2.60 16.45
N GLY A 25 -11.71 -2.48 15.10
CA GLY A 25 -10.74 -1.69 14.35
C GLY A 25 -10.68 -0.22 14.76
N ALA A 26 -11.82 0.44 14.96
CA ALA A 26 -11.85 1.84 15.39
C ALA A 26 -11.22 2.04 16.78
N GLN A 27 -11.53 1.15 17.73
CA GLN A 27 -10.93 1.16 19.07
C GLN A 27 -9.43 0.90 19.02
N ALA A 28 -8.97 -0.05 18.21
CA ALA A 28 -7.56 -0.36 18.03
C ALA A 28 -6.78 0.81 17.41
N ALA A 29 -7.30 1.42 16.34
CA ALA A 29 -6.70 2.62 15.74
C ALA A 29 -6.63 3.77 16.75
N LYS A 30 -7.72 4.04 17.48
CA LYS A 30 -7.77 5.07 18.52
C LYS A 30 -6.71 4.83 19.60
N ALA A 31 -6.69 3.63 20.18
CA ALA A 31 -5.74 3.26 21.22
C ALA A 31 -4.28 3.37 20.75
N MET A 32 -4.00 3.03 19.49
CA MET A 32 -2.67 3.13 18.89
C MET A 32 -2.22 4.59 18.73
N LEU A 33 -3.12 5.46 18.27
CA LEU A 33 -2.85 6.88 18.09
C LEU A 33 -2.65 7.58 19.44
N GLU A 34 -3.55 7.37 20.39
CA GLU A 34 -3.50 7.97 21.73
C GLU A 34 -2.18 7.62 22.43
N ARG A 35 -1.79 6.34 22.42
CA ARG A 35 -0.53 5.88 23.02
C ARG A 35 0.71 6.32 22.26
N ALA A 36 0.57 6.67 20.98
CA ALA A 36 1.62 7.31 20.20
C ALA A 36 1.68 8.84 20.40
N GLY A 37 0.80 9.42 21.24
CA GLY A 37 0.74 10.85 21.51
C GLY A 37 0.00 11.66 20.44
N ILE A 38 -0.82 11.01 19.61
CA ILE A 38 -1.53 11.62 18.48
C ILE A 38 -3.03 11.68 18.79
N ASN A 39 -3.56 12.90 18.93
CA ASN A 39 -4.96 13.13 19.34
C ASN A 39 -5.77 13.97 18.34
N ASP A 40 -5.12 14.42 17.25
CA ASP A 40 -5.69 15.30 16.23
C ASP A 40 -6.12 14.55 14.95
N VAL A 41 -6.21 13.22 15.03
CA VAL A 41 -6.64 12.35 13.94
C VAL A 41 -8.08 11.89 14.15
N GLU A 42 -8.95 12.22 13.21
CA GLU A 42 -10.37 11.86 13.26
C GLU A 42 -10.60 10.48 12.63
N ILE A 43 -11.16 9.53 13.37
CA ILE A 43 -11.47 8.18 12.88
C ILE A 43 -12.91 8.14 12.35
N LYS A 44 -13.11 7.77 11.08
CA LYS A 44 -14.42 7.74 10.44
C LYS A 44 -14.74 6.39 9.84
N LYS A 45 -16.02 6.02 9.85
CA LYS A 45 -16.54 4.90 9.08
C LYS A 45 -16.81 5.36 7.65
N VAL A 46 -16.33 4.60 6.67
CA VAL A 46 -16.63 4.81 5.24
C VAL A 46 -17.32 3.59 4.64
N PRO A 47 -18.21 3.78 3.64
CA PRO A 47 -18.86 2.67 2.97
C PRO A 47 -17.86 1.85 2.13
N GLY A 48 -18.25 0.61 1.83
CA GLY A 48 -17.49 -0.30 0.97
C GLY A 48 -16.55 -1.24 1.72
N ARG A 49 -15.59 -1.81 0.99
CA ARG A 49 -14.60 -2.77 1.49
C ARG A 49 -13.23 -2.41 0.96
N LEU A 50 -12.18 -2.55 1.78
CA LEU A 50 -10.79 -2.24 1.38
C LEU A 50 -10.64 -0.78 0.91
N SER A 51 -11.47 0.11 1.46
CA SER A 51 -11.42 1.57 1.28
C SER A 51 -10.73 2.27 2.47
N ASP A 52 -10.08 1.49 3.32
CA ASP A 52 -9.34 1.93 4.49
C ASP A 52 -8.13 2.77 4.06
N HIS A 53 -7.99 3.96 4.63
CA HIS A 53 -6.83 4.83 4.38
C HIS A 53 -6.70 5.93 5.44
N TYR A 54 -5.47 6.34 5.71
CA TYR A 54 -5.17 7.61 6.35
C TYR A 54 -4.97 8.75 5.33
N ASN A 55 -5.59 9.90 5.57
CA ASN A 55 -5.42 11.11 4.78
C ASN A 55 -4.64 12.17 5.60
N PRO A 56 -3.40 12.53 5.19
CA PRO A 56 -2.58 13.51 5.92
C PRO A 56 -3.08 14.95 5.78
N ILE A 57 -3.85 15.29 4.74
CA ILE A 57 -4.30 16.67 4.46
C ILE A 57 -5.31 17.13 5.51
N ASN A 58 -6.30 16.29 5.79
CA ASN A 58 -7.38 16.57 6.74
C ASN A 58 -7.28 15.73 8.02
N LYS A 59 -6.16 15.02 8.21
CA LYS A 59 -5.87 14.14 9.35
C LYS A 59 -7.02 13.18 9.67
N THR A 60 -7.62 12.60 8.65
CA THR A 60 -8.72 11.64 8.80
C THR A 60 -8.23 10.22 8.57
N LEU A 61 -8.59 9.30 9.47
CA LEU A 61 -8.38 7.86 9.34
C LEU A 61 -9.73 7.21 8.98
N ALA A 62 -9.91 6.88 7.71
CA ALA A 62 -11.11 6.25 7.19
C ALA A 62 -10.99 4.73 7.31
N LEU A 63 -11.97 4.08 7.93
CA LEU A 63 -12.08 2.62 8.01
C LEU A 63 -13.37 2.16 7.35
N SER A 64 -13.25 1.15 6.51
CA SER A 64 -14.35 0.48 5.82
C SER A 64 -15.25 -0.27 6.81
N GLU A 65 -16.50 -0.54 6.42
CA GLU A 65 -17.45 -1.21 7.31
C GLU A 65 -16.97 -2.56 7.88
N PRO A 66 -16.27 -3.43 7.10
CA PRO A 66 -15.71 -4.68 7.61
C PRO A 66 -14.55 -4.51 8.60
N VAL A 67 -14.07 -3.28 8.79
CA VAL A 67 -12.90 -2.97 9.64
C VAL A 67 -13.33 -2.14 10.84
N TYR A 68 -14.09 -1.06 10.64
CA TYR A 68 -14.42 -0.06 11.66
C TYR A 68 -14.97 -0.70 12.96
N GLY A 69 -16.07 -1.46 12.86
CA GLY A 69 -16.79 -2.00 14.01
C GLY A 69 -16.56 -3.48 14.27
N VAL A 70 -15.58 -4.12 13.61
CA VAL A 70 -15.44 -5.58 13.64
C VAL A 70 -14.30 -5.99 14.59
N PRO A 71 -14.57 -6.78 15.64
CA PRO A 71 -13.55 -7.27 16.57
C PRO A 71 -12.86 -8.53 16.01
N SER A 72 -12.04 -8.35 14.98
CA SER A 72 -11.29 -9.44 14.34
C SER A 72 -9.83 -9.07 14.09
N ILE A 73 -8.97 -10.10 14.01
CA ILE A 73 -7.53 -9.91 13.78
C ILE A 73 -7.24 -9.17 12.47
N ALA A 74 -8.00 -9.47 11.41
CA ALA A 74 -7.84 -8.76 10.14
C ALA A 74 -8.26 -7.29 10.25
N ALA A 75 -9.39 -7.00 10.90
CA ALA A 75 -9.88 -5.63 11.08
C ALA A 75 -8.92 -4.80 11.94
N VAL A 76 -8.52 -5.32 13.10
CA VAL A 76 -7.56 -4.64 13.99
C VAL A 76 -6.22 -4.46 13.29
N GLY A 77 -5.72 -5.46 12.55
CA GLY A 77 -4.48 -5.34 11.79
C GLY A 77 -4.51 -4.22 10.76
N VAL A 78 -5.58 -4.12 9.96
CA VAL A 78 -5.74 -3.04 8.96
C VAL A 78 -5.88 -1.68 9.65
N ALA A 79 -6.68 -1.57 10.71
CA ALA A 79 -6.84 -0.31 11.42
C ALA A 79 -5.53 0.18 12.07
N CYS A 80 -4.73 -0.73 12.64
CA CYS A 80 -3.40 -0.42 13.14
C CYS A 80 -2.40 -0.06 12.03
N HIS A 81 -2.56 -0.62 10.83
CA HIS A 81 -1.76 -0.22 9.66
C HIS A 81 -2.04 1.23 9.25
N GLU A 82 -3.31 1.63 9.17
CA GLU A 82 -3.68 3.02 8.88
C GLU A 82 -3.24 3.99 9.97
N ALA A 83 -3.33 3.58 11.24
CA ALA A 83 -2.75 4.35 12.35
C ALA A 83 -1.21 4.43 12.23
N GLY A 84 -0.56 3.42 11.65
CA GLY A 84 0.85 3.44 11.28
C GLY A 84 1.19 4.58 10.30
N HIS A 85 0.35 4.82 9.28
CA HIS A 85 0.49 5.96 8.37
C HIS A 85 0.31 7.30 9.08
N ALA A 86 -0.66 7.40 9.99
CA ALA A 86 -0.81 8.60 10.83
C ALA A 86 0.44 8.87 11.69
N ILE A 87 1.05 7.82 12.25
CA ILE A 87 2.31 7.93 13.01
C ILE A 87 3.47 8.35 12.11
N GLN A 88 3.58 7.81 10.90
CA GLN A 88 4.57 8.25 9.91
C GLN A 88 4.42 9.74 9.59
N HIS A 89 3.18 10.20 9.43
CA HIS A 89 2.86 11.59 9.18
C HIS A 89 3.28 12.48 10.35
N ALA A 90 2.85 12.15 11.57
CA ALA A 90 3.20 12.91 12.77
C ALA A 90 4.72 12.99 13.02
N ARG A 91 5.48 11.97 12.58
CA ARG A 91 6.95 11.91 12.71
C ARG A 91 7.71 12.40 11.48
N ALA A 92 7.04 13.02 10.51
CA ALA A 92 7.64 13.53 9.27
C ALA A 92 8.51 12.49 8.53
N TYR A 93 8.03 11.24 8.45
CA TYR A 93 8.76 10.16 7.77
C TYR A 93 9.00 10.51 6.29
N LYS A 94 10.27 10.75 5.92
CA LYS A 94 10.65 11.32 4.61
C LYS A 94 10.08 10.56 3.40
N PRO A 95 10.10 9.21 3.33
CA PRO A 95 9.52 8.50 2.19
C PRO A 95 8.03 8.77 1.99
N MET A 96 7.28 9.03 3.07
CA MET A 96 5.86 9.37 2.98
C MET A 96 5.64 10.71 2.27
N TRP A 97 6.48 11.71 2.56
CA TRP A 97 6.44 13.00 1.87
C TRP A 97 6.75 12.88 0.37
N ILE A 98 7.76 12.09 0.01
CA ILE A 98 8.12 11.83 -1.39
C ILE A 98 6.95 11.13 -2.11
N ARG A 99 6.33 10.12 -1.49
CA ARG A 99 5.14 9.44 -2.01
C ARG A 99 4.00 10.44 -2.29
N SER A 100 3.71 11.36 -1.38
CA SER A 100 2.65 12.35 -1.54
C SER A 100 2.87 13.30 -2.71
N ILE A 101 4.12 13.64 -3.03
CA ILE A 101 4.46 14.48 -4.20
C ILE A 101 4.27 13.68 -5.50
N LEU A 102 4.65 12.41 -5.50
CA LEU A 102 4.66 11.55 -6.68
C LEU A 102 3.27 10.99 -7.07
N VAL A 103 2.27 11.00 -6.19
CA VAL A 103 0.98 10.32 -6.43
C VAL A 103 0.21 10.86 -7.64
N LYS A 104 0.16 12.18 -7.83
CA LYS A 104 -0.54 12.82 -8.95
C LYS A 104 0.11 12.51 -10.31
N PRO A 105 1.44 12.71 -10.49
CA PRO A 105 2.09 12.37 -11.77
C PRO A 105 2.08 10.87 -12.06
N ALA A 106 2.15 10.01 -11.05
CA ALA A 106 2.13 8.55 -11.24
C ALA A 106 0.80 8.03 -11.82
N GLY A 107 -0.33 8.61 -11.42
CA GLY A 107 -1.65 8.23 -11.94
C GLY A 107 -1.77 8.44 -13.45
N LEU A 108 -1.33 9.60 -13.94
CA LEU A 108 -1.32 9.94 -15.36
C LEU A 108 -0.24 9.16 -16.14
N GLY A 109 0.93 8.98 -15.52
CA GLY A 109 2.07 8.29 -16.14
C GLY A 109 1.86 6.80 -16.39
N SER A 110 0.99 6.13 -15.63
CA SER A 110 0.77 4.68 -15.78
C SER A 110 0.14 4.29 -17.13
N MET A 111 -1.01 4.91 -17.46
CA MET A 111 -1.74 4.67 -18.70
C MET A 111 -1.01 5.28 -19.90
N LEU A 112 -0.59 6.54 -19.79
CA LEU A 112 0.09 7.25 -20.88
C LEU A 112 1.47 6.64 -21.17
N GLY A 113 2.19 6.18 -20.15
CA GLY A 113 3.47 5.51 -20.31
C GLY A 113 3.33 4.18 -21.04
N PHE A 114 2.37 3.34 -20.62
CA PHE A 114 2.09 2.07 -21.29
C PHE A 114 1.68 2.27 -22.75
N TYR A 115 0.69 3.12 -23.02
CA TYR A 115 0.23 3.38 -24.39
C TYR A 115 1.28 4.10 -25.23
N GLY A 116 2.07 5.00 -24.65
CA GLY A 116 3.18 5.66 -25.33
C GLY A 116 4.25 4.66 -25.78
N MET A 117 4.64 3.70 -24.93
CA MET A 117 5.55 2.63 -25.33
C MET A 117 4.93 1.72 -26.39
N MET A 118 3.66 1.33 -26.23
CA MET A 118 2.97 0.45 -27.17
C MET A 118 2.81 1.08 -28.56
N PHE A 119 2.24 2.28 -28.64
CA PHE A 119 2.05 3.00 -29.91
C PHE A 119 3.37 3.49 -30.50
N GLY A 120 4.34 3.85 -29.66
CA GLY A 120 5.69 4.17 -30.11
C GLY A 120 6.32 3.02 -30.91
N LEU A 121 6.19 1.77 -30.43
CA LEU A 121 6.62 0.60 -31.19
C LEU A 121 5.77 0.33 -32.43
N MET A 122 4.44 0.40 -32.31
CA MET A 122 3.53 0.12 -33.45
C MET A 122 3.72 1.09 -34.61
N LEU A 123 3.94 2.38 -34.31
CA LEU A 123 4.16 3.45 -35.30
C LEU A 123 5.63 3.61 -35.67
N SER A 124 6.53 2.76 -35.13
CA SER A 124 7.98 2.91 -35.27
C SER A 124 8.51 4.31 -34.88
N SER A 125 7.81 5.00 -33.98
CA SER A 125 8.17 6.33 -33.51
C SER A 125 9.02 6.23 -32.24
N THR A 126 10.34 6.39 -32.40
CA THR A 126 11.29 6.37 -31.28
C THR A 126 10.99 7.47 -30.27
N GLN A 127 10.59 8.66 -30.72
CA GLN A 127 10.26 9.78 -29.82
C GLN A 127 9.06 9.44 -28.93
N LEU A 128 7.98 8.91 -29.51
CA LEU A 128 6.78 8.53 -28.76
C LEU A 128 7.08 7.40 -27.77
N PHE A 129 7.88 6.42 -28.20
CA PHE A 129 8.33 5.33 -27.33
C PHE A 129 9.10 5.86 -26.11
N MET A 130 10.07 6.76 -26.32
CA MET A 130 10.89 7.32 -25.24
C MET A 130 10.08 8.19 -24.28
N ILE A 131 9.10 8.95 -24.77
CA ILE A 131 8.14 9.66 -23.90
C ILE A 131 7.38 8.65 -23.04
N GLY A 132 6.91 7.56 -23.65
CA GLY A 132 6.25 6.46 -22.93
C GLY A 132 7.13 5.86 -21.83
N VAL A 133 8.41 5.59 -22.12
CA VAL A 133 9.39 5.07 -21.16
C VAL A 133 9.56 6.02 -19.99
N ILE A 134 9.74 7.33 -20.22
CA ILE A 134 9.94 8.32 -19.16
C ILE A 134 8.70 8.36 -18.23
N LEU A 135 7.50 8.40 -18.80
CA LEU A 135 6.25 8.40 -18.04
C LEU A 135 6.10 7.11 -17.21
N PHE A 136 6.45 5.96 -17.80
CA PHE A 136 6.39 4.67 -17.12
C PHE A 136 7.45 4.53 -16.01
N CYS A 137 8.65 5.08 -16.20
CA CYS A 137 9.66 5.19 -15.14
C CYS A 137 9.17 6.04 -13.96
N GLY A 138 8.37 7.08 -14.21
CA GLY A 138 7.70 7.86 -13.16
C GLY A 138 6.75 7.01 -12.30
N LEU A 139 5.94 6.14 -12.93
CA LEU A 139 5.11 5.15 -12.23
C LEU A 139 5.99 4.20 -11.39
N LEU A 140 7.05 3.64 -11.98
CA LEU A 140 7.93 2.71 -11.29
C LEU A 140 8.61 3.37 -10.08
N ALA A 141 9.09 4.60 -10.22
CA ALA A 141 9.65 5.37 -9.13
C ALA A 141 8.64 5.57 -7.99
N PHE A 142 7.39 5.91 -8.31
CA PHE A 142 6.32 6.01 -7.31
C PHE A 142 6.06 4.69 -6.58
N GLN A 143 6.02 3.56 -7.30
CA GLN A 143 5.86 2.24 -6.69
C GLN A 143 7.03 1.90 -5.75
N LEU A 144 8.27 2.17 -6.18
CA LEU A 144 9.47 1.92 -5.39
C LEU A 144 9.54 2.78 -4.13
N VAL A 145 9.12 4.05 -4.19
CA VAL A 145 9.00 4.93 -3.02
C VAL A 145 7.83 4.53 -2.10
N THR A 146 6.77 3.97 -2.65
CA THR A 146 5.61 3.52 -1.87
C THR A 146 5.93 2.29 -1.02
N LEU A 147 6.74 1.35 -1.53
CA LEU A 147 7.14 0.14 -0.81
C LEU A 147 7.68 0.39 0.62
N PRO A 148 8.71 1.24 0.85
CA PRO A 148 9.22 1.49 2.20
C PRO A 148 8.20 2.19 3.11
N VAL A 149 7.24 2.94 2.56
CA VAL A 149 6.15 3.55 3.33
C VAL A 149 5.21 2.47 3.86
N GLU A 150 4.74 1.58 2.99
CA GLU A 150 3.82 0.49 3.33
C GLU A 150 4.45 -0.54 4.29
N PHE A 151 5.74 -0.85 4.08
CA PHE A 151 6.47 -1.76 4.97
C PHE A 151 6.72 -1.16 6.35
N ASP A 152 7.11 0.12 6.44
CA ASP A 152 7.30 0.79 7.72
C ASP A 152 5.97 0.94 8.48
N ALA A 153 4.87 1.29 7.80
CA ALA A 153 3.53 1.35 8.41
C ALA A 153 3.12 -0.02 8.97
N SER A 154 3.30 -1.09 8.18
CA SER A 154 3.04 -2.47 8.62
C SER A 154 3.93 -2.89 9.79
N ASN A 155 5.21 -2.51 9.80
CA ASN A 155 6.12 -2.84 10.89
C ASN A 155 5.77 -2.10 12.19
N ARG A 156 5.37 -0.81 12.09
CA ARG A 156 4.82 -0.05 13.21
C ARG A 156 3.56 -0.69 13.74
N ALA A 157 2.62 -1.05 12.87
CA ALA A 157 1.39 -1.72 13.24
C ALA A 157 1.67 -2.99 14.04
N LYS A 158 2.51 -3.88 13.49
CA LYS A 158 2.89 -5.15 14.13
C LYS A 158 3.57 -4.99 15.48
N LYS A 159 4.49 -4.03 15.59
CA LYS A 159 5.25 -3.78 16.82
C LYS A 159 4.38 -3.12 17.88
N LEU A 160 3.80 -1.97 17.55
CA LEU A 160 3.11 -1.12 18.51
C LEU A 160 1.77 -1.73 18.94
N ALA A 161 1.09 -2.53 18.11
CA ALA A 161 -0.13 -3.19 18.55
C ALA A 161 0.11 -4.19 19.71
N VAL A 162 1.28 -4.83 19.76
CA VAL A 162 1.66 -5.67 20.89
C VAL A 162 2.17 -4.85 22.06
N GLU A 163 3.06 -3.88 21.80
CA GLU A 163 3.63 -3.00 22.83
C GLU A 163 2.53 -2.24 23.60
N TYR A 164 1.47 -1.87 22.90
CA TYR A 164 0.30 -1.19 23.44
C TYR A 164 -0.81 -2.14 23.91
N GLY A 165 -0.58 -3.46 23.95
CA GLY A 165 -1.56 -4.42 24.43
C GLY A 165 -2.90 -4.40 23.65
N ILE A 166 -2.88 -3.92 22.41
CA ILE A 166 -4.05 -3.93 21.50
C ILE A 166 -4.30 -5.37 21.03
N VAL A 167 -3.22 -6.12 20.78
CA VAL A 167 -3.25 -7.55 20.49
C VAL A 167 -2.21 -8.29 21.33
N SER A 168 -2.49 -9.53 21.68
CA SER A 168 -1.54 -10.42 22.34
C SER A 168 -0.41 -10.88 21.40
N ALA A 169 0.65 -11.46 21.97
CA ALA A 169 1.74 -12.03 21.19
C ALA A 169 1.27 -13.20 20.29
N GLN A 170 0.26 -13.94 20.72
CA GLN A 170 -0.37 -15.02 19.96
C GLN A 170 -1.15 -14.46 18.77
N GLU A 171 -1.95 -13.41 18.99
CA GLU A 171 -2.75 -12.73 17.97
C GLU A 171 -1.89 -12.03 16.91
N ARG A 172 -0.71 -11.54 17.30
CA ARG A 172 0.28 -10.94 16.38
C ARG A 172 0.59 -11.86 15.19
N GLN A 173 0.67 -13.17 15.38
CA GLN A 173 0.96 -14.09 14.28
C GLN A 173 -0.11 -14.03 13.17
N GLY A 174 -1.37 -13.81 13.54
CA GLY A 174 -2.46 -13.63 12.57
C GLY A 174 -2.39 -12.29 11.87
N MET A 175 -2.13 -11.22 12.61
CA MET A 175 -1.94 -9.87 12.08
C MET A 175 -0.76 -9.81 11.10
N ASP A 176 0.37 -10.45 11.43
CA ASP A 176 1.55 -10.56 10.57
C ASP A 176 1.19 -11.18 9.22
N LYS A 177 0.39 -12.25 9.21
CA LYS A 177 -0.03 -12.89 7.96
C LYS A 177 -0.92 -11.96 7.13
N VAL A 178 -1.85 -11.24 7.75
CA VAL A 178 -2.72 -10.27 7.05
C VAL A 178 -1.89 -9.16 6.42
N LEU A 179 -1.04 -8.50 7.20
CA LEU A 179 -0.26 -7.36 6.74
C LEU A 179 0.83 -7.75 5.73
N ASN A 180 1.51 -8.89 5.94
CA ASN A 180 2.49 -9.38 4.96
C ASN A 180 1.79 -9.81 3.65
N ALA A 181 0.59 -10.41 3.72
CA ALA A 181 -0.17 -10.74 2.51
C ALA A 181 -0.65 -9.49 1.76
N ALA A 182 -0.99 -8.41 2.46
CA ALA A 182 -1.28 -7.12 1.84
C ALA A 182 -0.03 -6.53 1.19
N ALA A 183 1.11 -6.49 1.89
CA ALA A 183 2.36 -5.93 1.37
C ALA A 183 2.84 -6.61 0.07
N MET A 184 2.57 -7.91 -0.11
CA MET A 184 2.88 -8.64 -1.34
C MET A 184 2.20 -8.08 -2.60
N THR A 185 1.07 -7.37 -2.48
CA THR A 185 0.42 -6.76 -3.66
C THR A 185 1.26 -5.61 -4.21
N TYR A 186 1.85 -4.79 -3.34
CA TYR A 186 2.75 -3.72 -3.74
C TYR A 186 4.03 -4.27 -4.38
N VAL A 187 4.62 -5.32 -3.77
CA VAL A 187 5.80 -6.00 -4.34
C VAL A 187 5.49 -6.57 -5.72
N ALA A 188 4.35 -7.25 -5.86
CA ALA A 188 3.94 -7.82 -7.15
C ALA A 188 3.68 -6.73 -8.21
N ALA A 189 3.10 -5.59 -7.83
CA ALA A 189 2.87 -4.47 -8.73
C ALA A 189 4.18 -3.83 -9.24
N ALA A 190 5.15 -3.64 -8.33
CA ALA A 190 6.49 -3.15 -8.69
C ALA A 190 7.21 -4.14 -9.62
N ALA A 191 7.22 -5.43 -9.27
CA ALA A 191 7.84 -6.47 -10.08
C ALA A 191 7.22 -6.57 -11.48
N ALA A 192 5.88 -6.55 -11.57
CA ALA A 192 5.18 -6.55 -12.86
C ALA A 192 5.54 -5.34 -13.72
N SER A 193 5.65 -4.16 -13.11
CA SER A 193 6.02 -2.94 -13.82
C SER A 193 7.47 -3.00 -14.31
N ILE A 194 8.41 -3.51 -13.52
CA ILE A 194 9.80 -3.75 -13.95
C ILE A 194 9.83 -4.71 -15.15
N MET A 195 9.13 -5.84 -15.06
CA MET A 195 9.08 -6.81 -16.16
C MET A 195 8.47 -6.20 -17.44
N GLN A 196 7.42 -5.39 -17.30
CA GLN A 196 6.80 -4.68 -18.43
C GLN A 196 7.77 -3.71 -19.10
N LEU A 197 8.50 -2.92 -18.31
CA LEU A 197 9.50 -1.98 -18.81
C LEU A 197 10.62 -2.71 -19.55
N LEU A 198 11.18 -3.77 -18.93
CA LEU A 198 12.22 -4.59 -19.55
C LEU A 198 11.74 -5.22 -20.86
N TYR A 199 10.53 -5.75 -20.89
CA TYR A 199 9.93 -6.31 -22.11
C TYR A 199 9.89 -5.29 -23.24
N PHE A 200 9.39 -4.08 -23.00
CA PHE A 200 9.31 -3.04 -24.02
C PHE A 200 10.69 -2.56 -24.47
N LEU A 201 11.64 -2.38 -23.56
CA LEU A 201 13.01 -1.99 -23.90
C LEU A 201 13.74 -3.07 -24.71
N MET A 202 13.52 -4.35 -24.41
CA MET A 202 14.02 -5.46 -25.23
C MET A 202 13.41 -5.47 -26.63
N ARG A 203 12.08 -5.26 -26.74
CA ARG A 203 11.37 -5.19 -28.03
C ARG A 203 11.80 -3.99 -28.88
N ALA A 204 12.21 -2.90 -28.25
CA ALA A 204 12.78 -1.72 -28.91
C ALA A 204 14.24 -1.92 -29.36
N GLY A 205 14.88 -3.05 -29.05
CA GLY A 205 16.30 -3.30 -29.37
C GLY A 205 17.29 -2.53 -28.48
N LEU A 206 16.84 -1.97 -27.35
CA LEU A 206 17.68 -1.16 -26.46
C LEU A 206 18.45 -1.98 -25.42
N LEU A 207 18.03 -3.22 -25.16
CA LEU A 207 18.64 -4.13 -24.16
C LEU A 207 19.17 -5.45 -24.77
N GLY A 208 19.07 -5.62 -26.08
CA GLY A 208 19.57 -6.80 -26.80
C GLY A 208 20.37 -6.35 -28.02
N GLY A 209 21.66 -6.71 -28.07
CA GLY A 209 22.57 -6.34 -29.14
C GLY A 209 21.96 -6.57 -30.52
N ARG A 210 22.05 -5.55 -31.38
CA ARG A 210 21.69 -5.58 -32.81
C ARG A 210 22.11 -6.92 -33.41
N ARG A 211 21.16 -7.74 -33.86
CA ARG A 211 21.45 -8.64 -34.97
C ARG A 211 21.16 -7.84 -36.24
N SER A 212 22.26 -7.54 -36.94
CA SER A 212 22.31 -7.03 -38.31
C SER A 212 21.44 -7.86 -39.24
#